data_AF-A0A951ZHG7-F1
#
_entry.id   AF-A0A951ZHG7-F1
#
_cell.length_a   1.000
_cell.length_b   1.000
_cell.length_c   1.000
_cell.angle_alpha   90.00
_cell.angle_beta   90.00
_cell.angle_gamma   90.00
#
_symmetry.space_group_name_H-M   'P 1'
#
loop_
_entity.id
_entity.type
_entity.pdbx_description
1 polymer ?
#
loop_
_entity_poly.entity_id
_entity_poly.type
_entity_poly.pdbx_seq_one_letter_code
_entity_poly.pdbx_strand_id
1 'polypeptide(L)' 'MREFDESCLTAPPTLAPRQIKQLRESHHVSQPVFARYLNTSESTVEKWETGAKRPSGIALKMLAVVQKHGLGILG' A
#
# COMPACT_ATOMS: atom_id res chain seq x y z
N MET A 1 18.82 16.92 -13.36
CA MET A 1 17.51 16.58 -13.96
C MET A 1 17.16 15.21 -13.40
N ARG A 2 16.15 15.07 -12.52
CA ARG A 2 15.85 13.79 -11.88
C ARG A 2 15.37 12.81 -12.96
N GLU A 3 16.10 11.73 -13.14
CA GLU A 3 15.71 10.62 -14.00
C GLU A 3 14.35 10.10 -13.50
N PHE A 4 13.31 10.30 -14.30
CA PHE A 4 12.04 9.64 -14.09
C PHE A 4 12.21 8.21 -14.59
N ASP A 5 12.50 7.30 -13.66
CA ASP A 5 12.67 5.88 -13.90
C ASP A 5 11.42 5.34 -14.63
N GLU A 6 11.57 4.84 -15.86
CA GLU A 6 10.47 4.32 -16.71
C GLU A 6 9.68 3.20 -16.03
N SER A 7 10.25 2.57 -15.00
CA SER A 7 9.53 1.63 -14.12
C SER A 7 8.32 2.24 -13.40
N CYS A 8 8.21 3.58 -13.35
CA CYS A 8 7.05 4.31 -12.83
C CYS A 8 5.82 4.31 -13.75
N LEU A 9 6.00 3.94 -15.03
CA LEU A 9 4.93 3.93 -16.04
C LEU A 9 4.17 2.60 -16.09
N THR A 10 4.69 1.55 -15.45
CA THR A 10 4.02 0.26 -15.38
C THR A 10 3.06 0.24 -14.20
N ALA A 11 1.81 -0.19 -14.42
CA ALA A 11 0.86 -0.37 -13.33
C ALA A 11 1.45 -1.35 -12.31
N PRO A 12 1.51 -1.00 -11.00
CA PRO A 12 2.03 -1.91 -10.01
C PRO A 12 1.21 -3.21 -10.02
N PRO A 13 1.85 -4.36 -9.80
CA PRO A 13 1.12 -5.62 -9.70
C PRO A 13 0.07 -5.51 -8.60
N THR A 14 -1.10 -6.09 -8.85
CA THR A 14 -2.18 -6.12 -7.87
C THR A 14 -1.77 -6.95 -6.66
N LEU A 15 -1.91 -6.37 -5.46
CA LEU A 15 -1.62 -7.08 -4.22
C LEU A 15 -2.81 -7.92 -3.80
N ALA A 16 -2.57 -9.18 -3.50
CA ALA A 16 -3.57 -10.06 -2.91
C ALA A 16 -3.90 -9.60 -1.48
N PRO A 17 -5.12 -9.85 -0.97
CA PRO A 17 -5.53 -9.46 0.38
C PRO A 17 -4.56 -9.89 1.48
N ARG A 18 -4.04 -11.13 1.36
CA ARG A 18 -3.03 -11.69 2.28
C ARG A 18 -1.72 -10.91 2.25
N GLN A 19 -1.28 -10.44 1.09
CA GLN A 19 -0.05 -9.66 0.95
C GLN A 19 -0.18 -8.29 1.59
N ILE A 20 -1.37 -7.66 1.49
CA ILE A 20 -1.64 -6.36 2.12
C ILE A 20 -1.57 -6.50 3.65
N LYS A 21 -2.19 -7.55 4.19
CA LYS A 21 -2.13 -7.87 5.61
C LYS A 21 -0.69 -8.14 6.08
N GLN A 22 0.06 -8.95 5.33
CA GLN A 22 1.46 -9.24 5.63
C GLN A 22 2.35 -7.99 5.58
N LEU A 23 2.11 -7.09 4.63
CA LEU A 23 2.84 -5.82 4.52
C LEU A 23 2.58 -4.94 5.75
N ARG A 24 1.34 -4.87 6.23
CA ARG A 24 1.02 -4.14 7.45
C ARG A 24 1.72 -4.76 8.67
N GLU A 25 1.63 -6.09 8.80
CA GLU A 25 2.18 -6.83 9.93
C GLU A 25 3.71 -6.82 9.97
N SER A 26 4.40 -6.85 8.81
CA SER A 26 5.86 -6.73 8.74
C SER A 26 6.37 -5.38 9.25
N HIS A 27 5.53 -4.34 9.16
CA HIS A 27 5.81 -3.02 9.71
C HIS A 27 5.31 -2.84 11.15
N HIS A 28 4.75 -3.88 11.78
CA HIS A 28 4.31 -3.86 13.18
C HIS A 28 3.30 -2.74 13.53
N VAL A 29 2.46 -2.36 12.56
CA VAL A 29 1.43 -1.33 12.75
C VAL A 29 0.02 -1.91 12.74
N SER A 30 -0.89 -1.26 13.46
CA SER A 30 -2.31 -1.59 13.44
C SER A 30 -2.99 -1.10 12.16
N GLN A 31 -4.17 -1.64 11.83
CA GLN A 31 -4.96 -1.20 10.68
C GLN A 31 -5.23 0.32 10.65
N PRO A 32 -5.63 0.99 11.75
CA PRO A 32 -5.85 2.44 11.72
C PRO A 32 -4.55 3.25 11.53
N VAL A 33 -3.42 2.79 12.09
CA VAL A 33 -2.13 3.44 11.88
C VAL A 33 -1.68 3.31 10.44
N PHE A 34 -1.79 2.10 9.87
CA PHE A 34 -1.48 1.85 8.46
C PHE A 34 -2.36 2.67 7.52
N ALA A 35 -3.66 2.78 7.83
CA ALA A 35 -4.60 3.60 7.07
C ALA A 35 -4.19 5.08 7.06
N ARG A 36 -3.70 5.59 8.20
CA ARG A 36 -3.22 6.97 8.31
C ARG A 36 -2.00 7.23 7.43
N TYR A 37 -1.04 6.30 7.37
CA TYR A 37 0.10 6.39 6.45
C TYR A 37 -0.34 6.39 4.98
N LEU A 38 -1.34 5.57 4.63
CA LEU A 38 -1.85 5.46 3.26
C LEU A 38 -2.89 6.53 2.89
N ASN A 39 -3.13 7.52 3.77
CA ASN A 39 -4.16 8.54 3.63
C ASN A 39 -5.54 7.95 3.26
N THR A 40 -5.94 6.90 3.97
CA THR A 40 -7.22 6.20 3.78
C THR A 40 -7.89 5.88 5.12
N SER A 41 -9.06 5.25 5.11
CA SER A 41 -9.77 4.84 6.32
C SER A 41 -9.41 3.40 6.73
N GLU A 42 -9.50 3.12 8.04
CA GLU A 42 -9.33 1.77 8.60
C GLU A 42 -10.24 0.75 7.90
N SER A 43 -11.53 1.08 7.71
CA SER A 43 -12.48 0.22 6.98
C SER A 43 -12.05 -0.07 5.54
N THR A 44 -11.31 0.86 4.90
CA THR A 44 -10.76 0.61 3.56
C THR A 44 -9.63 -0.41 3.61
N VAL A 45 -8.73 -0.30 4.59
CA VAL A 45 -7.66 -1.28 4.83
C VAL A 45 -8.24 -2.66 5.15
N GLU A 46 -9.24 -2.73 6.03
CA GLU A 46 -9.94 -3.97 6.36
C GLU A 46 -10.54 -4.64 5.11
N LYS A 47 -11.23 -3.86 4.26
CA LYS A 47 -11.80 -4.37 3.00
C LYS A 47 -10.74 -4.87 2.03
N TRP A 48 -9.55 -4.27 2.03
CA TRP A 48 -8.42 -4.74 1.24
C TRP A 48 -7.85 -6.05 1.78
N GLU A 49 -7.68 -6.17 3.10
CA GLU A 49 -7.15 -7.38 3.77
C GLU A 49 -8.10 -8.57 3.71
N THR A 50 -9.41 -8.31 3.66
CA THR A 50 -10.46 -9.34 3.49
C THR A 50 -10.78 -9.66 2.03
N GLY A 51 -10.33 -8.82 1.09
CA GLY A 51 -10.63 -8.94 -0.33
C GLY A 51 -12.02 -8.46 -0.75
N ALA A 52 -12.80 -7.90 0.17
CA ALA A 52 -14.09 -7.27 -0.12
C ALA A 52 -13.95 -6.05 -1.07
N LYS A 53 -12.79 -5.39 -1.07
CA LYS A 53 -12.42 -4.35 -2.03
C LYS A 53 -10.96 -4.56 -2.45
N ARG A 54 -10.62 -4.13 -3.67
CA ARG A 54 -9.24 -4.11 -4.15
C ARG A 54 -8.70 -2.67 -4.21
N PRO A 55 -7.44 -2.43 -3.83
CA PRO A 55 -6.80 -1.14 -4.05
C PRO A 55 -6.66 -0.88 -5.55
N SER A 56 -6.87 0.36 -5.97
CA SER A 56 -6.75 0.78 -7.36
C SER A 56 -6.15 2.19 -7.45
N GLY A 57 -5.63 2.54 -8.64
CA GLY A 57 -5.05 3.86 -8.89
C GLY A 57 -3.93 4.20 -7.90
N ILE A 58 -4.08 5.32 -7.21
CA ILE A 58 -3.09 5.85 -6.25
C ILE A 58 -2.89 4.91 -5.07
N ALA A 59 -3.95 4.27 -4.57
CA ALA A 59 -3.83 3.33 -3.43
C ALA A 59 -2.93 2.14 -3.76
N LEU A 60 -3.04 1.61 -4.98
CA LEU A 60 -2.20 0.51 -5.45
C LEU A 60 -0.74 0.95 -5.58
N LYS A 61 -0.50 2.17 -6.09
CA LYS A 61 0.85 2.75 -6.15
C LYS A 61 1.45 2.95 -4.76
N MET A 62 0.69 3.48 -3.80
CA MET A 62 1.15 3.67 -2.43
C MET A 62 1.55 2.35 -1.78
N LEU A 63 0.72 1.31 -1.91
CA LEU A 63 1.06 0.00 -1.39
C LEU A 63 2.32 -0.59 -2.04
N ALA A 64 2.53 -0.38 -3.34
CA ALA A 64 3.75 -0.80 -4.04
C ALA A 64 5.00 -0.03 -3.57
N VAL A 65 4.87 1.28 -3.33
CA VAL A 65 5.94 2.11 -2.75
C VAL A 65 6.29 1.64 -1.35
N VAL A 66 5.30 1.38 -0.49
CA VAL A 66 5.52 0.84 0.86
C VAL A 66 6.15 -0.55 0.80
N GLN A 67 5.73 -1.41 -0.14
CA GLN A 67 6.36 -2.71 -0.32
C GLN A 67 7.84 -2.62 -0.72
N LYS A 68 8.21 -1.63 -1.56
CA LYS A 68 9.57 -1.46 -2.05
C LYS A 68 10.50 -0.71 -1.08
N HIS A 69 9.96 0.29 -0.38
CA HIS A 69 10.75 1.25 0.41
C HIS A 69 10.42 1.25 1.91
N GLY A 70 9.36 0.56 2.32
CA GLY A 70 8.84 0.54 3.68
C GLY A 70 7.96 1.76 4.03
N LEU A 71 7.35 1.75 5.22
CA LEU A 71 6.50 2.85 5.70
C LEU A 71 7.26 4.15 6.02
N GLY A 72 8.58 4.09 6.22
CA GLY A 72 9.39 5.25 6.58
C GLY A 72 9.45 6.34 5.49
N ILE A 73 9.06 6.02 4.26
CA ILE A 73 8.98 7.01 3.16
C ILE A 73 7.71 7.86 3.20
N LEU A 74 6.72 7.47 4.00
CA LEU A 74 5.43 8.16 4.14
C LEU A 74 5.34 9.00 5.42
N GLY A 75 6.41 9.03 6.23
CA GLY A 75 6.49 9.73 7.52
C GLY A 75 7.29 11.02 7.45
#